data_AF-A0A258CSY2-F1
#
_entry.id   AF-A0A258CSY2-F1
#
_cell.length_a   1.000
_cell.length_b   1.000
_cell.length_c   1.000
_cell.angle_alpha   90.00
_cell.angle_beta   90.00
_cell.angle_gamma   90.00
#
_symmetry.space_group_name_H-M   'P 1'
#
loop_
_entity.id
_entity.type
_entity.pdbx_description
1 polymer ?
#
loop_
_entity_poly.entity_id
_entity_poly.type
_entity_poly.pdbx_seq_one_letter_code
_entity_poly.pdbx_strand_id
1 'polypeptide(L)' 'MKSTLYTVHAFEDLTIGMSQSLMRTVMERDISLFADLSGDANPIHLCDRYAANTKFGQRIAHGMLTASLVSALLGTRLPG' A
#
# COMPACT_ATOMS: atom_id res chain seq x y z
N MET A 1 2.81 -6.59 21.83
CA MET A 1 3.37 -7.62 20.91
C MET A 1 4.59 -7.04 20.24
N LYS A 2 5.73 -7.74 20.24
CA LYS A 2 6.95 -7.29 19.57
C LYS A 2 6.67 -7.22 18.07
N SER A 3 6.34 -6.02 17.59
CA SER A 3 6.17 -5.77 16.16
C SER A 3 7.56 -5.52 15.58
N THR A 4 8.27 -6.58 15.24
CA THR A 4 9.46 -6.42 14.41
C THR A 4 8.98 -5.86 13.08
N LEU A 5 9.60 -4.76 12.62
CA LEU A 5 9.26 -4.11 11.36
C LEU A 5 9.51 -5.03 10.15
N TYR A 6 10.32 -6.07 10.34
CA TYR A 6 10.66 -7.08 9.34
C TYR A 6 11.01 -8.43 9.98
N THR A 7 10.97 -9.48 9.18
CA THR A 7 11.46 -10.84 9.45
C THR A 7 12.46 -11.19 8.37
N VAL A 8 13.65 -11.66 8.76
CA VAL A 8 14.65 -12.18 7.84
C VAL A 8 14.46 -13.69 7.75
N HIS A 9 14.38 -14.23 6.54
CA HIS A 9 14.30 -15.67 6.27
C HIS A 9 15.59 -16.11 5.58
N ALA A 10 16.22 -17.17 6.09
CA ALA A 10 17.21 -17.93 5.35
C ALA A 10 16.50 -18.90 4.37
N PHE A 11 17.27 -19.55 3.50
CA PHE A 11 16.68 -20.46 2.50
C PHE A 11 16.01 -21.67 3.18
N GLU A 12 16.62 -22.18 4.24
CA GLU A 12 16.11 -23.29 5.05
C GLU A 12 14.82 -22.98 5.82
N ASP A 13 14.46 -21.71 5.98
CA ASP A 13 13.21 -21.29 6.64
C ASP A 13 11.99 -21.36 5.69
N LEU A 14 12.22 -21.51 4.38
CA LEU A 14 11.19 -21.48 3.36
C LEU A 14 10.54 -22.84 3.14
N THR A 15 9.21 -22.84 2.99
CA THR A 15 8.42 -24.05 2.71
C THR A 15 7.43 -23.82 1.59
N ILE A 16 7.16 -24.87 0.80
CA ILE A 16 6.15 -24.80 -0.27
C ILE A 16 4.78 -24.50 0.34
N GLY A 17 4.09 -23.50 -0.20
CA GLY A 17 2.80 -23.04 0.29
C GLY A 17 2.88 -21.97 1.39
N MET A 18 4.09 -21.51 1.77
CA MET A 18 4.26 -20.38 2.67
C MET A 18 3.51 -19.14 2.15
N SER A 19 2.75 -18.50 3.03
CA SER A 19 1.92 -17.35 2.68
C SER A 19 1.90 -16.32 3.81
N GLN A 20 1.63 -15.07 3.43
CA GLN A 20 1.45 -13.95 4.34
C GLN A 20 0.35 -13.03 3.82
N SER A 21 -0.20 -12.24 4.74
CA SER A 21 -1.16 -11.18 4.42
C SER A 21 -0.79 -9.89 5.13
N LEU A 22 -1.12 -8.79 4.47
CA LEU A 22 -1.02 -7.44 5.01
C LEU A 22 -2.34 -6.73 4.72
N MET A 23 -2.96 -6.20 5.76
CA MET A 23 -4.20 -5.43 5.66
C MET A 23 -3.93 -4.02 6.18
N ARG A 24 -4.44 -3.03 5.45
CA ARG A 24 -4.38 -1.62 5.87
C ARG A 24 -5.68 -0.93 5.46
N THR A 25 -6.30 -0.25 6.40
CA THR A 25 -7.37 0.70 6.10
C THR A 25 -6.72 2.00 5.64
N VAL A 26 -7.03 2.42 4.42
CA VAL A 26 -6.49 3.65 3.82
C VAL A 26 -7.39 4.82 4.23
N MET A 27 -6.79 5.81 4.89
CA MET A 27 -7.46 7.04 5.29
C MET A 27 -7.00 8.20 4.42
N GLU A 28 -7.73 9.32 4.46
CA GLU A 28 -7.40 10.54 3.72
C GLU A 28 -5.95 10.99 3.94
N ARG A 29 -5.46 10.91 5.18
CA ARG A 29 -4.06 11.24 5.50
C ARG A 29 -3.06 10.39 4.74
N ASP A 30 -3.32 9.10 4.51
CA ASP A 30 -2.43 8.24 3.74
C ASP A 30 -2.37 8.67 2.27
N ILE A 31 -3.50 9.11 1.71
CA ILE A 31 -3.58 9.62 0.34
C ILE A 31 -2.80 10.92 0.20
N SER A 32 -2.98 11.86 1.12
CA SER A 32 -2.23 13.13 1.11
C SER A 32 -0.73 12.88 1.24
N LEU A 33 -0.31 12.05 2.20
CA LEU A 33 1.11 11.74 2.38
C LEU A 33 1.72 11.01 1.18
N PHE A 34 0.97 10.11 0.55
CA PHE A 34 1.47 9.40 -0.63
C PHE A 34 1.58 10.34 -1.84
N ALA A 35 0.63 11.26 -2.03
CA ALA A 35 0.72 12.29 -3.08
C ALA A 35 1.96 13.17 -2.88
N ASP A 36 2.20 13.63 -1.65
CA ASP A 36 3.37 14.46 -1.32
C ASP A 36 4.69 13.69 -1.55
N LEU A 37 4.76 12.44 -1.11
CA LEU A 37 5.96 11.61 -1.22
C LEU A 37 6.27 11.21 -2.67
N SER A 38 5.24 10.82 -3.43
CA SER A 38 5.40 10.32 -4.80
C SER A 38 5.45 11.42 -5.85
N GLY A 39 4.97 12.62 -5.52
CA GLY A 39 4.72 13.69 -6.48
C GLY A 39 3.46 13.48 -7.32
N ASP A 40 2.73 12.36 -7.14
CA ASP A 40 1.47 12.11 -7.84
C ASP A 40 0.31 12.86 -7.16
N ALA A 41 0.18 14.13 -7.53
CA ALA A 41 -0.89 15.02 -7.11
C ALA A 41 -2.10 15.01 -8.07
N ASN A 42 -2.35 13.89 -8.78
CA ASN A 42 -3.50 13.78 -9.68
C ASN A 42 -4.81 14.09 -8.92
N PRO A 43 -5.66 15.01 -9.43
CA PRO A 43 -6.87 15.44 -8.75
C PRO A 43 -7.89 14.32 -8.49
N ILE A 44 -7.77 13.17 -9.17
CA ILE A 44 -8.60 11.99 -8.87
C ILE A 44 -8.40 11.46 -7.45
N HIS A 45 -7.24 11.72 -6.84
CA HIS A 45 -6.90 11.30 -5.48
C HIS A 45 -7.21 12.38 -4.44
N LEU A 46 -7.26 13.66 -4.84
CA LEU A 46 -7.20 14.80 -3.91
C LEU A 46 -8.38 15.77 -3.99
N CYS A 47 -9.19 15.74 -5.05
CA CYS A 47 -10.26 16.74 -5.26
C CYS A 47 -11.63 16.08 -5.44
N ASP A 48 -12.53 16.26 -4.46
CA ASP A 48 -13.90 15.72 -4.51
C ASP A 48 -14.67 16.24 -5.74
N ARG A 49 -14.55 17.53 -6.06
CA ARG A 49 -15.23 18.14 -7.22
C ARG A 49 -14.78 17.51 -8.54
N TYR A 50 -13.49 17.23 -8.69
CA TYR A 50 -12.98 16.55 -9.87
C TYR A 50 -13.48 15.10 -9.92
N ALA A 51 -13.31 14.38 -8.81
CA ALA A 51 -13.62 12.96 -8.73
C ALA A 51 -15.12 12.65 -8.91
N ALA A 52 -16.02 13.52 -8.44
CA ALA A 52 -17.46 13.42 -8.63
C ALA A 52 -17.89 13.41 -10.10
N ASN A 53 -17.09 13.97 -11.01
CA ASN A 53 -17.35 14.00 -12.45
C ASN A 53 -16.71 12.82 -13.20
N THR A 54 -16.09 11.87 -12.48
CA THR A 54 -15.51 10.66 -13.07
C THR A 54 -16.39 9.45 -12.82
N LYS A 55 -16.11 8.33 -13.51
CA LYS A 55 -16.79 7.05 -13.30
C LYS A 55 -16.72 6.51 -11.86
N PHE A 56 -15.79 7.01 -11.04
CA PHE A 56 -15.61 6.57 -9.66
C PHE A 56 -16.56 7.30 -8.69
N GLY A 57 -17.07 8.49 -9.04
CA GLY A 57 -18.00 9.29 -8.24
C GLY A 57 -17.44 9.90 -6.95
N GLN A 58 -16.22 9.53 -6.55
CA GLN A 58 -15.51 10.00 -5.36
C GLN A 58 -14.00 9.81 -5.53
N ARG A 59 -13.21 10.42 -4.66
CA ARG A 59 -11.75 10.22 -4.64
C ARG A 59 -11.42 8.74 -4.40
N ILE A 60 -10.36 8.28 -5.04
CA ILE A 60 -9.84 6.92 -4.88
C ILE A 60 -8.38 6.95 -4.45
N ALA A 61 -7.89 5.86 -3.87
CA ALA A 61 -6.48 5.71 -3.55
C ALA A 61 -5.60 5.60 -4.81
N HIS A 62 -4.33 5.99 -4.69
CA HIS A 62 -3.33 5.75 -5.73
C HIS A 62 -3.16 4.25 -5.98
N GLY A 63 -3.09 3.83 -7.24
CA GLY A 63 -2.80 2.43 -7.57
C GLY A 63 -1.45 1.98 -6.98
N MET A 64 -0.45 2.86 -7.02
CA MET A 64 0.89 2.57 -6.49
C MET A 64 0.95 2.52 -4.96
N LEU A 65 0.03 3.18 -4.25
CA LEU A 65 -0.11 3.00 -2.80
C LEU A 65 -0.51 1.56 -2.48
N THR A 66 -1.45 0.99 -3.23
CA THR A 66 -1.83 -0.42 -3.10
C THR A 66 -0.68 -1.36 -3.46
N ALA A 67 0.03 -1.09 -4.56
CA ALA A 67 1.19 -1.88 -4.98
C ALA A 67 2.32 -1.87 -3.92
N SER A 68 2.51 -0.74 -3.22
CA SER A 68 3.51 -0.64 -2.16
C SER A 68 3.25 -1.59 -0.98
N LEU A 69 2.00 -2.02 -0.75
CA LEU A 69 1.70 -3.02 0.28
C LEU A 69 2.26 -4.40 -0.08
N VAL A 70 2.31 -4.73 -1.37
CA VAL A 70 2.95 -5.97 -1.85
C VAL A 70 4.46 -5.88 -1.62
N SER A 71 5.08 -4.75 -1.99
CA SER A 71 6.51 -4.51 -1.72
C SER A 71 6.81 -4.58 -0.22
N ALA A 72 5.98 -3.98 0.63
CA ALA A 72 6.15 -4.05 2.07
C ALA A 72 6.05 -5.50 2.58
N LEU A 73 5.08 -6.27 2.13
CA LEU A 73 4.91 -7.67 2.54
C LEU A 73 6.10 -8.54 2.13
N LEU A 74 6.57 -8.40 0.88
CA LEU A 74 7.73 -9.14 0.37
C LEU A 74 9.06 -8.66 0.95
N GLY A 75 9.24 -7.37 1.21
CA GLY A 75 10.49 -6.85 1.76
C GLY A 75 10.61 -6.99 3.28
N THR A 76 9.53 -7.38 3.97
CA THR A 76 9.51 -7.41 5.44
C THR A 76 8.93 -8.67 6.07
N ARG A 77 8.14 -9.50 5.37
CA ARG A 77 7.46 -10.65 6.00
C ARG A 77 7.64 -11.96 5.27
N LEU A 78 7.70 -11.92 3.94
CA LEU A 78 8.17 -13.01 3.11
C LEU A 78 9.58 -12.70 2.61
N PRO A 79 10.31 -13.66 2.02
CA PRO A 79 11.46 -13.32 1.20
C PRO A 79 11.03 -12.52 -0.04
N GLY A 80 11.79 -11.48 -0.37
CA GLY A 80 11.59 -10.57 -1.50
C GLY A 80 12.86 -9.85 -1.88
#